data_AF-A0AA96Z7R6-F1
#
_entry.id   AF-A0AA96Z7R6-F1
#
_cell.length_a   1.000
_cell.length_b   1.000
_cell.length_c   1.000
_cell.angle_alpha   90.00
_cell.angle_beta   90.00
_cell.angle_gamma   90.00
#
_symmetry.space_group_name_H-M   'P 1'
#
loop_
_entity.id
_entity.type
_entity.pdbx_description
1 polymer ?
#
loop_
_entity_poly.entity_id
_entity_poly.type
_entity_poly.pdbx_seq_one_letter_code
_entity_poly.pdbx_strand_id
1 'polypeptide(L)'
;MSITRNIKCPKCGLFNTNKEYCENCNTLISHEKKRALKEEAYKQVEIEKVKHKIANPNLAERLKKHPFFLYKVVGWILYSAFLLVSLIGGALAWFIAMVAAG
;
A
#
# COMPACT_ATOMS: atom_id res chain seq x y z
N MET A 1 27.84 14.81 24.04
CA MET A 1 27.03 16.04 24.27
C MET A 1 25.56 15.65 24.26
N SER A 2 24.85 15.76 25.40
CA SER A 2 23.40 15.52 25.44
C SER A 2 22.68 16.73 24.82
N ILE A 3 22.02 16.54 23.69
CA ILE A 3 21.23 17.60 23.05
C ILE A 3 19.99 17.83 23.92
N THR A 4 19.95 18.94 24.66
CA THR A 4 18.77 19.35 25.42
C THR A 4 17.74 19.94 24.45
N ARG A 5 16.62 19.25 24.26
CA ARG A 5 15.50 19.73 23.45
C ARG A 5 14.43 20.34 24.35
N ASN A 6 14.30 21.67 24.29
CA ASN A 6 13.16 22.37 24.85
C ASN A 6 12.02 22.36 23.85
N ILE A 7 10.90 21.74 24.20
CA ILE A 7 9.75 21.59 23.33
C ILE A 7 8.53 22.26 23.97
N LYS A 8 7.95 23.20 23.23
CA LYS A 8 6.72 23.90 23.64
C LYS A 8 5.52 22.98 23.43
N CYS A 9 4.70 22.83 24.46
CA CYS A 9 3.45 22.10 24.33
C CYS A 9 2.45 22.88 23.45
N PRO A 10 1.86 22.28 22.40
CA PRO A 10 0.90 22.96 21.55
C PRO A 10 -0.45 23.24 22.24
N LYS A 11 -0.82 22.46 23.28
CA LYS A 11 -2.07 22.68 24.04
C LYS A 11 -1.95 23.74 25.14
N CYS A 12 -1.01 23.58 26.08
CA CYS A 12 -0.93 24.44 27.27
C CYS A 12 0.17 25.51 27.20
N GLY A 13 0.95 25.57 26.10
CA GLY A 13 2.00 26.57 25.90
C GLY A 13 3.25 26.43 26.80
N LEU A 14 3.26 25.46 27.72
CA LEU A 14 4.34 25.22 28.67
C LEU A 14 5.55 24.59 27.98
N PHE A 15 6.75 25.07 28.33
CA PHE A 15 8.01 24.54 27.82
C PHE A 15 8.42 23.33 28.66
N ASN A 16 8.53 22.17 28.03
CA ASN A 16 9.03 20.95 28.67
C ASN A 16 10.41 20.63 28.10
N THR A 17 11.34 20.22 28.95
CA THR A 17 12.72 19.87 28.55
C THR A 17 12.85 18.35 28.45
N ASN A 18 13.17 17.81 27.27
CA ASN A 18 13.42 16.38 27.04
C ASN A 18 12.31 15.42 27.49
N LYS A 19 11.04 15.89 27.57
CA LYS A 19 9.89 15.03 27.91
C LYS A 19 9.08 14.67 26.67
N GLU A 20 8.64 13.42 26.63
CA GLU A 20 7.84 12.90 25.53
C GLU A 20 6.39 13.35 25.60
N TYR A 21 5.89 13.55 26.82
CA TYR A 21 4.56 14.02 27.15
C TYR A 21 4.65 15.33 27.95
N CYS A 22 3.63 16.17 27.83
CA CYS A 22 3.51 17.36 28.64
C CYS A 22 3.25 17.00 30.10
N GLU A 23 3.93 17.65 31.05
CA GLU A 23 3.67 17.45 32.48
C GLU A 23 2.27 17.90 32.92
N ASN A 24 1.75 18.97 32.32
CA ASN A 24 0.47 19.55 32.71
C ASN A 24 -0.73 18.89 32.01
N CYS A 25 -0.65 18.68 30.70
CA CYS A 25 -1.80 18.23 29.91
C CYS A 25 -1.65 16.83 29.31
N ASN A 26 -0.59 16.09 29.65
CA ASN A 26 -0.28 14.74 29.19
C ASN A 26 -0.35 14.55 27.66
N THR A 27 -0.29 15.62 26.88
CA THR A 27 -0.28 15.52 25.41
C THR A 27 1.07 15.05 24.94
N LEU A 28 1.11 14.20 23.92
CA LEU A 28 2.35 13.82 23.25
C LEU A 28 3.00 15.05 22.60
N ILE A 29 4.21 15.38 23.04
CA ILE A 29 4.97 16.54 22.56
C ILE A 29 6.08 16.07 21.61
N SER A 30 6.75 14.94 21.92
CA SER A 30 7.87 14.42 21.13
C SER A 30 7.47 14.19 19.67
N HIS A 31 8.20 14.84 18.78
CA HIS A 31 8.00 14.70 17.34
C HIS A 31 8.46 13.34 16.82
N GLU A 32 9.50 12.75 17.44
CA GLU A 32 9.99 11.41 17.10
C GLU A 32 8.93 10.34 17.40
N LYS A 33 8.31 10.38 18.59
CA LYS A 33 7.18 9.48 18.90
C LYS A 33 5.96 9.71 18.02
N LYS A 34 5.66 10.97 17.66
CA LYS A 34 4.56 11.27 16.71
C LYS A 34 4.80 10.63 15.35
N ARG A 35 6.05 10.61 14.87
CA ARG A 35 6.41 9.95 13.62
C ARG A 35 6.32 8.43 13.74
N ALA A 36 6.88 7.85 14.80
CA ALA A 36 6.81 6.41 15.05
C ALA A 36 5.36 5.90 15.10
N LEU A 37 4.46 6.58 15.83
CA LEU A 37 3.04 6.21 15.89
C LEU A 37 2.33 6.30 14.53
N LYS A 38 2.70 7.27 13.70
CA LYS A 38 2.16 7.39 12.34
C LYS A 38 2.65 6.26 11.43
N GLU A 39 3.92 5.90 11.55
CA GLU A 39 4.51 4.78 10.80
C GLU A 39 3.89 3.44 11.21
N GLU A 40 3.68 3.22 12.52
CA GLU A 40 2.99 2.03 13.03
C GLU A 40 1.54 1.96 12.53
N ALA A 41 0.80 3.07 12.58
CA ALA A 41 -0.56 3.14 12.05
C ALA A 41 -0.60 2.86 10.54
N TYR A 42 0.34 3.41 9.77
CA TYR A 42 0.44 3.14 8.34
C TYR A 42 0.70 1.66 8.05
N LYS A 43 1.64 1.04 8.77
CA LYS A 43 1.95 -0.40 8.64
C LYS A 43 0.73 -1.27 8.95
N GLN A 44 -0.03 -0.94 10.00
CA GLN A 44 -1.25 -1.66 10.34
C GLN A 44 -2.30 -1.58 9.23
N VAL A 45 -2.55 -0.38 8.69
CA VAL A 45 -3.47 -0.17 7.57
C VAL A 45 -3.02 -0.94 6.33
N GLU A 46 -1.72 -1.01 6.07
CA GLU A 46 -1.17 -1.75 4.93
C GLU A 46 -1.34 -3.26 5.11
N ILE A 47 -1.10 -3.79 6.30
CA ILE A 47 -1.36 -5.19 6.65
C ILE A 47 -2.84 -5.53 6.50
N GLU A 48 -3.75 -4.66 6.97
CA GLU A 48 -5.19 -4.86 6.83
C GLU A 48 -5.65 -4.83 5.37
N LYS A 49 -5.09 -3.92 4.55
CA LYS A 49 -5.35 -3.89 3.11
C LYS A 49 -4.90 -5.17 2.42
N VAL A 50 -3.72 -5.69 2.77
CA VAL A 50 -3.23 -6.97 2.23
C VAL A 50 -4.13 -8.13 2.66
N LYS A 51 -4.51 -8.21 3.94
CA LYS A 51 -5.46 -9.21 4.44
C LYS A 51 -6.79 -9.14 3.71
N HIS A 52 -7.32 -7.93 3.50
CA HIS A 52 -8.58 -7.73 2.78
C HIS A 52 -8.47 -8.15 1.30
N LYS A 53 -7.36 -7.84 0.62
CA LYS A 53 -7.12 -8.28 -0.76
C LYS A 53 -7.02 -9.81 -0.87
N ILE A 54 -6.44 -10.47 0.11
CA ILE A 54 -6.37 -11.94 0.18
C ILE A 54 -7.77 -12.54 0.42
N ALA A 55 -8.57 -11.92 1.29
CA ALA A 55 -9.92 -12.37 1.62
C ALA A 55 -10.93 -12.13 0.49
N ASN A 56 -10.80 -11.04 -0.26
CA ASN A 56 -11.61 -10.71 -1.43
C ASN A 56 -10.74 -10.66 -2.69
N PRO A 57 -10.32 -11.83 -3.22
CA PRO A 57 -9.57 -11.86 -4.46
C PRO A 57 -10.43 -11.37 -5.62
N ASN A 58 -9.76 -10.85 -6.66
CA ASN A 58 -10.41 -10.35 -7.87
C ASN A 58 -11.26 -11.47 -8.53
N LEU A 59 -12.29 -11.11 -9.31
CA LEU A 59 -13.21 -12.07 -9.93
C LEU A 59 -12.47 -13.16 -10.74
N ALA A 60 -11.40 -12.78 -11.44
CA ALA A 60 -10.56 -13.71 -12.20
C ALA A 60 -9.86 -14.76 -11.32
N GLU A 61 -9.36 -14.37 -10.15
CA GLU A 61 -8.71 -15.29 -9.20
C GLU A 61 -9.73 -16.15 -8.45
N ARG A 62 -10.91 -15.58 -8.14
CA ARG A 62 -12.04 -16.33 -7.58
C ARG A 62 -12.51 -17.43 -8.52
N LEU A 63 -12.61 -17.14 -9.82
CA LEU A 63 -13.03 -18.11 -10.83
C LEU A 63 -12.01 -19.25 -11.01
N LYS A 64 -10.70 -18.94 -10.91
CA LYS A 64 -9.61 -19.94 -10.95
C LYS A 64 -9.59 -20.88 -9.74
N LYS A 65 -10.04 -20.43 -8.57
CA LYS A 65 -10.12 -21.22 -7.32
C LYS A 65 -11.46 -21.95 -7.14
N HIS A 66 -12.39 -21.83 -8.09
CA HIS A 66 -13.71 -22.43 -7.96
C HIS A 66 -13.60 -23.97 -7.89
N PRO A 67 -14.34 -24.64 -7.00
CA PRO A 67 -14.25 -26.09 -6.81
C PRO A 67 -14.72 -26.91 -8.02
N PHE A 68 -15.45 -26.29 -8.94
CA PHE A 68 -15.93 -26.93 -10.17
C PHE A 68 -14.90 -26.85 -11.29
N PHE A 69 -14.46 -28.02 -11.77
CA PHE A 69 -13.41 -28.19 -12.79
C PHE A 69 -13.69 -27.43 -14.11
N LEU A 70 -14.95 -27.38 -14.57
CA LEU A 70 -15.31 -26.70 -15.82
C LEU A 70 -14.99 -25.19 -15.80
N TYR A 71 -15.36 -24.50 -14.72
CA TYR A 71 -15.10 -23.06 -14.58
C TYR A 71 -13.60 -22.77 -14.43
N LYS A 72 -12.85 -23.67 -13.81
CA LYS A 72 -11.39 -23.59 -13.73
C LYS A 72 -10.77 -23.66 -15.13
N VAL A 73 -11.20 -24.59 -15.97
CA VAL A 73 -10.70 -24.74 -17.35
C VAL A 73 -11.04 -23.52 -18.20
N VAL A 74 -12.28 -23.03 -18.15
CA VAL A 74 -12.70 -21.82 -18.90
C VAL A 74 -11.89 -20.60 -18.48
N GLY A 75 -11.63 -20.42 -17.18
CA GLY A 75 -10.80 -19.33 -16.67
C GLY A 75 -9.34 -19.39 -17.16
N TRP A 76 -8.78 -20.59 -17.32
CA TRP A 76 -7.44 -20.77 -17.89
C TRP A 76 -7.40 -20.49 -19.40
N ILE A 77 -8.42 -20.94 -20.15
CA ILE A 77 -8.53 -20.70 -21.59
C ILE A 77 -8.67 -19.20 -21.88
N LEU A 78 -9.58 -18.51 -21.20
CA LEU A 78 -9.77 -17.06 -21.38
C LEU A 78 -8.50 -16.28 -21.04
N TYR A 79 -7.81 -16.65 -19.97
CA TYR A 79 -6.55 -16.00 -19.59
C TYR A 79 -5.44 -16.21 -20.63
N SER A 80 -5.28 -17.44 -21.13
CA SER A 80 -4.28 -17.77 -22.16
C SER A 80 -4.58 -17.07 -23.49
N ALA A 81 -5.86 -17.04 -23.90
CA ALA A 81 -6.28 -16.36 -25.12
C ALA A 81 -6.02 -14.85 -25.04
N PHE A 82 -6.35 -14.22 -23.92
CA PHE A 82 -6.13 -12.79 -23.72
C PHE A 82 -4.64 -12.41 -23.76
N LEU A 83 -3.78 -13.22 -23.12
CA LEU A 83 -2.33 -13.03 -23.17
C LEU A 83 -1.79 -13.13 -24.60
N LEU A 84 -2.22 -14.14 -25.36
CA LEU A 84 -1.79 -14.33 -26.74
C LEU A 84 -2.19 -13.14 -27.63
N VAL A 85 -3.46 -12.71 -27.55
CA VAL A 85 -3.96 -11.57 -28.34
C VAL A 85 -3.23 -10.28 -27.94
N SER A 86 -2.99 -10.06 -26.65
CA SER A 86 -2.28 -8.88 -26.15
C SER A 86 -0.81 -8.87 -26.60
N LEU A 87 -0.15 -10.02 -26.61
CA LEU A 87 1.23 -10.15 -27.08
C LEU A 87 1.34 -9.83 -28.58
N ILE A 88 0.47 -10.43 -29.40
CA ILE A 88 0.45 -10.23 -30.86
C ILE A 88 0.08 -8.78 -31.19
N GLY A 89 -0.98 -8.25 -30.56
CA GLY A 89 -1.42 -6.88 -30.75
C GLY A 89 -0.36 -5.87 -30.33
N GLY A 90 0.32 -6.11 -29.20
CA GLY A 90 1.42 -5.28 -28.73
C GLY A 90 2.64 -5.32 -29.66
N ALA A 91 3.01 -6.50 -30.16
CA ALA A 91 4.10 -6.64 -31.12
C ALA A 91 3.81 -5.92 -32.44
N LEU A 92 2.60 -6.05 -32.97
CA LEU A 92 2.17 -5.35 -34.18
C LEU A 92 2.13 -3.83 -33.96
N ALA A 93 1.58 -3.37 -32.84
CA ALA A 93 1.55 -1.95 -32.50
C ALA A 93 2.95 -1.36 -32.36
N TRP A 94 3.87 -2.08 -31.72
CA TRP A 94 5.26 -1.67 -31.59
C TRP A 94 5.97 -1.61 -32.95
N PHE A 95 5.73 -2.60 -33.81
CA PHE A 95 6.28 -2.63 -35.16
C PHE A 95 5.79 -1.44 -36.00
N ILE A 96 4.48 -1.15 -35.98
CA ILE A 96 3.90 0.00 -36.68
C ILE A 96 4.47 1.31 -36.12
N ALA A 97 4.57 1.44 -34.80
CA ALA A 97 5.13 2.63 -34.17
C ALA A 97 6.60 2.88 -34.55
N MET A 98 7.41 1.81 -34.63
CA MET A 98 8.81 1.91 -35.07
C MET A 98 8.92 2.33 -36.54
N VAL A 99 8.05 1.79 -37.41
CA VAL A 99 8.00 2.15 -38.84
C VAL A 99 7.50 3.59 -39.06
N ALA A 100 6.55 4.06 -38.25
CA ALA A 100 6.00 5.42 -38.36
C ALA A 100 6.92 6.52 -37.79
N ALA A 101 7.90 6.15 -36.97
CA ALA A 101 8.85 7.07 -36.34
C ALA A 101 10.19 7.19 -37.10
N GLY A 102 10.36 6.43 -38.19
CA GLY A 102 11.53 6.44 -39.07
C GLY A 102 11.30 7.19 -40.38
#